data_AF-A0A0A0J9Z2-F1
#
_entry.id   AF-A0A0A0J9Z2-F1
#
_cell.length_a   1.000
_cell.length_b   1.000
_cell.length_c   1.000
_cell.angle_alpha   90.00
_cell.angle_beta   90.00
_cell.angle_gamma   90.00
#
_symmetry.space_group_name_H-M   'P 1'
#
loop_
_entity.id
_entity.type
_entity.pdbx_description
1 polymer ?
#
loop_
_entity_poly.entity_id
_entity_poly.type
_entity_poly.pdbx_seq_one_letter_code
_entity_poly.pdbx_strand_id
1 'polypeptide(L)'
;VVAYALAGTVMRDLQREAVGWRADGAAVMLSDLWPSDAEIDAVVADYVRPMMFTERYRDVFEGDPAWQALPGGSGACYPWDADSLYLRRPPYLDVPLQTGTVRIEGARALLILGDSVTTDHISPANEIPPESSAGRYLLSLGVPADALHTYLARRGNHRVMMRATFAQPTLVNELLPQGPAGLTRHQPDGEIQPIYDAAMRYRDAGVPVVVVAGKDYGNGSSRD
;
A
#
# COMPACT_ATOMS: atom_id res chain seq x y z
N VAL A 1 10.09 21.60 0.62
CA VAL A 1 8.61 21.58 0.81
C VAL A 1 8.07 22.95 1.13
N VAL A 2 8.44 23.56 2.27
CA VAL A 2 7.89 24.86 2.72
C VAL A 2 8.01 25.97 1.67
N ALA A 3 9.20 26.16 1.07
CA ALA A 3 9.41 27.20 0.06
C ALA A 3 8.46 27.09 -1.15
N TYR A 4 8.27 25.89 -1.70
CA TYR A 4 7.33 25.67 -2.81
C TYR A 4 5.87 25.79 -2.38
N ALA A 5 5.52 25.45 -1.13
CA ALA A 5 4.19 25.69 -0.59
C ALA A 5 3.89 27.19 -0.46
N LEU A 6 4.86 27.99 0.02
CA LEU A 6 4.77 29.44 0.06
C LEU A 6 4.67 30.07 -1.34
N ALA A 7 5.44 29.55 -2.29
CA ALA A 7 5.37 30.00 -3.68
C ALA A 7 4.07 29.60 -4.38
N GLY A 8 3.35 28.62 -3.86
CA GLY A 8 2.09 28.10 -4.39
C GLY A 8 2.24 27.29 -5.69
N THR A 9 3.47 26.97 -6.11
CA THR A 9 3.74 26.24 -7.35
C THR A 9 5.16 25.66 -7.35
N VAL A 10 5.33 24.50 -7.97
CA VAL A 10 6.66 23.90 -8.24
C VAL A 10 7.26 24.36 -9.57
N MET A 11 6.50 25.06 -10.39
CA MET A 11 6.91 25.50 -11.73
C MET A 11 7.77 26.78 -11.73
N ARG A 12 7.94 27.40 -10.56
CA ARG A 12 8.71 28.64 -10.39
C ARG A 12 10.19 28.32 -10.13
N ASP A 13 11.09 29.02 -10.81
CA ASP A 13 12.52 28.97 -10.54
C ASP A 13 12.85 29.83 -9.31
N LEU A 14 12.77 29.23 -8.11
CA LEU A 14 12.99 29.95 -6.84
C LEU A 14 14.42 30.46 -6.64
N GLN A 15 15.37 30.11 -7.51
CA GLN A 15 16.71 30.70 -7.50
C GLN A 15 16.74 32.09 -8.14
N ARG A 16 15.76 32.40 -9.02
CA ARG A 16 15.71 33.64 -9.80
C ARG A 16 14.44 34.44 -9.59
N GLU A 17 13.37 33.77 -9.19
CA GLU A 17 12.06 34.35 -8.97
C GLU A 17 11.72 34.39 -7.49
N ALA A 18 10.96 35.41 -7.08
CA ALA A 18 10.57 35.60 -5.70
C ALA A 18 9.67 34.44 -5.20
N VAL A 19 9.90 34.00 -3.96
CA VAL A 19 9.00 33.09 -3.24
C VAL A 19 7.66 33.80 -3.00
N GLY A 20 7.72 35.07 -2.62
CA GLY A 20 6.56 35.92 -2.41
C GLY A 20 6.94 37.40 -2.34
N TRP A 21 6.00 38.24 -1.95
CA TRP A 21 6.17 39.69 -1.89
C TRP A 21 5.76 40.20 -0.52
N ARG A 22 6.53 41.15 0.02
CA ARG A 22 6.18 41.88 1.24
C ARG A 22 5.05 42.87 0.98
N ALA A 23 4.43 43.37 2.04
CA ALA A 23 3.32 44.33 1.95
C ALA A 23 3.73 45.67 1.28
N ASP A 24 5.01 46.02 1.33
CA ASP A 24 5.61 47.18 0.67
C ASP A 24 6.00 46.93 -0.81
N GLY A 25 5.76 45.72 -1.32
CA GLY A 25 6.09 45.31 -2.68
C GLY A 25 7.52 44.80 -2.87
N ALA A 26 8.33 44.68 -1.82
CA ALA A 26 9.67 44.09 -1.94
C ALA A 26 9.60 42.57 -2.19
N ALA A 27 10.42 42.08 -3.12
CA ALA A 27 10.56 40.65 -3.40
C ALA A 27 11.20 39.93 -2.20
N VAL A 28 10.67 38.75 -1.87
CA VAL A 28 11.30 37.82 -0.93
C VAL A 28 11.87 36.67 -1.72
N MET A 29 13.19 36.58 -1.78
CA MET A 29 13.92 35.54 -2.49
C MET A 29 14.09 34.30 -1.62
N LEU A 30 14.39 33.15 -2.24
CA LEU A 30 14.69 31.94 -1.48
C LEU A 30 15.90 32.13 -0.55
N SER A 31 16.91 32.87 -1.01
CA SER A 31 18.10 33.24 -0.23
C SER A 31 17.79 34.04 1.03
N ASP A 32 16.67 34.77 1.04
CA ASP A 32 16.26 35.59 2.20
C ASP A 32 15.59 34.74 3.31
N LEU A 33 15.13 33.53 2.96
CA LEU A 33 14.40 32.63 3.84
C LEU A 33 15.22 31.39 4.22
N TRP A 34 16.23 31.04 3.43
CA TRP A 34 16.98 29.81 3.63
C TRP A 34 17.99 29.99 4.78
N PRO A 35 17.83 29.28 5.90
CA PRO A 35 18.76 29.38 7.01
C PRO A 35 20.13 28.83 6.61
N SER A 36 21.18 29.47 7.10
CA SER A 36 22.54 28.94 7.01
C SER A 36 22.74 27.75 7.94
N ASP A 37 23.73 26.90 7.64
CA ASP A 37 24.08 25.76 8.50
C ASP A 37 24.42 26.21 9.93
N ALA A 38 25.08 27.36 10.09
CA ALA A 38 25.41 27.92 11.41
C ALA A 38 24.17 28.34 12.22
N GLU A 39 23.15 28.90 11.57
CA GLU A 39 21.89 29.25 12.23
C GLU A 39 21.11 27.99 12.64
N ILE A 40 21.11 26.95 11.79
CA ILE A 40 20.50 25.65 12.12
C ILE A 40 21.23 25.02 13.31
N ASP A 41 22.56 24.97 13.28
CA ASP A 41 23.38 24.36 14.33
C ASP A 41 23.22 25.09 15.66
N ALA A 42 23.16 26.43 15.65
CA ALA A 42 22.92 27.22 16.86
C ALA A 42 21.55 26.88 17.49
N VAL A 43 20.49 26.81 16.68
CA VAL A 43 19.15 26.44 17.17
C VAL A 43 19.13 24.99 17.68
N VAL A 44 19.75 24.04 16.97
CA VAL A 44 19.85 22.66 17.46
C VAL A 44 20.60 22.61 18.78
N ALA A 45 21.73 23.32 18.89
CA ALA A 45 22.52 23.41 20.10
C ALA A 45 21.81 24.13 21.25
N ASP A 46 20.86 25.04 20.99
CA ASP A 46 20.10 25.76 22.02
C ASP A 46 18.86 25.01 22.50
N TYR A 47 18.24 24.21 21.64
CA TYR A 47 16.92 23.63 21.94
C TYR A 47 16.93 22.11 22.04
N VAL A 48 17.73 21.38 21.28
CA VAL A 48 17.71 19.91 21.32
C VAL A 48 18.52 19.42 22.52
N ARG A 49 17.83 18.85 23.52
CA ARG A 49 18.44 18.40 24.79
C ARG A 49 18.24 16.90 24.98
N PRO A 50 19.22 16.17 25.56
CA PRO A 50 19.04 14.75 25.90
C PRO A 50 17.77 14.47 26.71
N MET A 51 17.41 15.39 27.61
CA MET A 51 16.20 15.31 28.44
C MET A 51 14.91 15.23 27.60
N MET A 52 14.83 15.89 26.45
CA MET A 52 13.65 15.79 25.57
C MET A 52 13.44 14.35 25.10
N PHE A 53 14.52 13.64 24.77
CA PHE A 53 14.45 12.23 24.40
C PHE A 53 14.08 11.39 25.62
N THR A 54 14.75 11.57 26.75
CA THR A 54 14.42 10.82 27.98
C THR A 54 12.95 10.99 28.38
N GLU A 55 12.41 12.20 28.31
CA GLU A 55 11.00 12.48 28.60
C GLU A 55 10.05 11.85 27.57
N ARG A 56 10.33 11.98 26.27
CA ARG A 56 9.48 11.38 25.23
C ARG A 56 9.48 9.86 25.28
N TYR A 57 10.60 9.25 25.65
CA TYR A 57 10.74 7.78 25.67
C TYR A 57 10.39 7.14 27.02
N ARG A 58 10.22 7.92 28.09
CA ARG A 58 9.94 7.40 29.44
C ARG A 58 8.75 6.44 29.44
N ASP A 59 7.68 6.85 28.75
CA ASP A 59 6.37 6.21 28.81
C ASP A 59 5.92 5.73 27.42
N VAL A 60 6.88 5.52 26.49
CA VAL A 60 6.60 5.22 25.07
C VAL A 60 5.75 3.95 24.87
N PHE A 61 5.79 3.02 25.83
CA PHE A 61 5.03 1.78 25.82
C PHE A 61 3.70 1.87 26.58
N GLU A 62 3.47 2.94 27.35
CA GLU A 62 2.23 3.07 28.13
C GLU A 62 1.03 3.36 27.23
N GLY A 63 1.24 4.07 26.12
CA GLY A 63 0.17 4.52 25.24
C GLY A 63 -0.76 5.56 25.88
N ASP A 64 -1.75 6.03 25.13
CA ASP A 64 -2.75 6.96 25.64
C ASP A 64 -3.89 6.23 26.38
N PRO A 65 -4.84 6.94 27.02
CA PRO A 65 -5.96 6.28 27.71
C PRO A 65 -6.82 5.38 26.80
N ALA A 66 -6.90 5.68 25.50
CA ALA A 66 -7.62 4.85 24.54
C ALA A 66 -6.91 3.52 24.32
N TRP A 67 -5.58 3.52 24.19
CA TRP A 67 -4.75 2.33 24.12
C TRP A 67 -4.87 1.48 25.38
N GLN A 68 -4.77 2.10 26.56
CA GLN A 68 -4.85 1.39 27.84
C GLN A 68 -6.24 0.79 28.12
N ALA A 69 -7.29 1.38 27.55
CA ALA A 69 -8.66 0.87 27.67
C ALA A 69 -8.95 -0.33 26.75
N LEU A 70 -8.06 -0.66 25.80
CA LEU A 70 -8.26 -1.82 24.92
C LEU A 70 -8.20 -3.12 25.74
N PRO A 71 -9.18 -4.02 25.57
CA PRO A 71 -9.13 -5.32 26.25
C PRO A 71 -7.94 -6.13 25.74
N GLY A 72 -7.07 -6.56 26.66
CA GLY A 72 -5.96 -7.47 26.36
C GLY A 72 -6.41 -8.93 26.27
N GLY A 73 -5.72 -9.73 25.46
CA GLY A 73 -5.85 -11.18 25.46
C GLY A 73 -5.02 -11.81 26.58
N SER A 74 -5.52 -12.88 27.21
CA SER A 74 -4.84 -13.58 28.31
C SER A 74 -4.07 -14.85 27.89
N GLY A 75 -4.04 -15.17 26.60
CA GLY A 75 -3.51 -16.44 26.08
C GLY A 75 -2.44 -16.27 25.01
N ALA A 76 -1.60 -17.30 24.84
CA ALA A 76 -0.58 -17.35 23.79
C ALA A 76 -1.17 -17.55 22.37
N CYS A 77 -2.38 -18.09 22.28
CA CYS A 77 -3.09 -18.30 21.03
C CYS A 77 -4.10 -17.18 20.79
N TYR A 78 -4.07 -16.59 19.59
CA TYR A 78 -5.05 -15.57 19.21
C TYR A 78 -6.44 -16.21 19.00
N PRO A 79 -7.49 -15.72 19.69
CA PRO A 79 -8.85 -16.24 19.53
C PRO A 79 -9.46 -15.70 18.22
N TRP A 80 -9.19 -16.39 17.12
CA TRP A 80 -9.69 -15.98 15.81
C TRP A 80 -11.21 -15.88 15.77
N ASP A 81 -11.70 -14.67 15.49
CA ASP A 81 -13.11 -14.42 15.24
C ASP A 81 -13.45 -14.74 13.77
N ALA A 82 -14.40 -15.65 13.56
CA ALA A 82 -14.86 -16.07 12.25
C ALA A 82 -15.71 -15.01 11.54
N ASP A 83 -16.12 -13.94 12.22
CA ASP A 83 -16.89 -12.84 11.64
C ASP A 83 -16.03 -11.59 11.38
N SER A 84 -14.85 -11.50 12.01
CA SER A 84 -13.93 -10.36 11.85
C SER A 84 -13.65 -10.02 10.39
N LEU A 85 -13.82 -8.76 10.00
CA LEU A 85 -13.49 -8.28 8.65
C LEU A 85 -12.11 -7.63 8.56
N TYR A 86 -11.31 -7.71 9.62
CA TYR A 86 -9.97 -7.13 9.72
C TYR A 86 -8.87 -8.17 9.97
N LEU A 87 -9.13 -9.15 10.85
CA LEU A 87 -8.16 -10.17 11.23
C LEU A 87 -8.74 -11.54 10.92
N ARG A 88 -8.13 -12.26 9.98
CA ARG A 88 -8.56 -13.60 9.56
C ARG A 88 -7.40 -14.57 9.66
N ARG A 89 -7.64 -15.74 10.27
CA ARG A 89 -6.66 -16.83 10.30
C ARG A 89 -6.28 -17.17 8.87
N PRO A 90 -5.02 -16.99 8.46
CA PRO A 90 -4.62 -17.26 7.09
C PRO A 90 -4.47 -18.76 6.85
N PRO A 91 -4.74 -19.25 5.62
CA PRO A 91 -4.77 -20.68 5.32
C PRO A 91 -3.37 -21.28 5.09
N TYR A 92 -2.31 -20.47 5.02
CA TYR A 92 -0.97 -20.95 4.64
C TYR A 92 -0.33 -21.91 5.66
N LEU A 93 -0.81 -21.92 6.91
CA LEU A 93 -0.37 -22.90 7.93
C LEU A 93 -1.12 -24.24 7.85
N ASP A 94 -2.22 -24.31 7.09
CA ASP A 94 -2.99 -25.54 6.87
C ASP A 94 -2.48 -26.32 5.65
N VAL A 95 -1.55 -25.74 4.88
CA VAL A 95 -0.95 -26.39 3.72
C VAL A 95 0.04 -27.45 4.21
N PRO A 96 -0.13 -28.73 3.83
CA PRO A 96 0.81 -29.78 4.19
C PRO A 96 2.22 -29.42 3.73
N LEU A 97 3.23 -29.77 4.54
CA LEU A 97 4.62 -29.59 4.16
C LEU A 97 4.88 -30.31 2.82
N GLN A 98 5.22 -29.53 1.80
CA GLN A 98 5.60 -30.09 0.51
C GLN A 98 7.13 -30.24 0.48
N THR A 99 7.60 -31.49 0.42
CA THR A 99 9.02 -31.82 0.29
C THR A 99 9.35 -32.25 -1.13
N GLY A 100 10.49 -31.82 -1.65
CA GLY A 100 10.99 -32.21 -2.96
C GLY A 100 10.72 -31.18 -4.06
N THR A 101 10.94 -31.58 -5.32
CA THR A 101 10.84 -30.69 -6.47
C THR A 101 9.39 -30.52 -6.91
N VAL A 102 8.93 -29.27 -7.00
CA VAL A 102 7.64 -28.94 -7.62
C VAL A 102 7.83 -28.84 -9.14
N ARG A 103 7.04 -29.62 -9.89
CA ARG A 103 7.00 -29.55 -11.36
C ARG A 103 5.74 -28.80 -11.78
N ILE A 104 5.91 -27.72 -12.54
CA ILE A 104 4.81 -26.91 -13.07
C ILE A 104 4.65 -27.23 -14.56
N GLU A 105 3.52 -27.84 -14.94
CA GLU A 105 3.20 -28.17 -16.33
C GLU A 105 1.84 -27.59 -16.72
N GLY A 106 1.70 -27.22 -17.99
CA GLY A 106 0.44 -26.70 -18.52
C GLY A 106 -0.01 -25.37 -17.90
N ALA A 107 0.91 -24.62 -17.28
CA ALA A 107 0.57 -23.36 -16.62
C ALA A 107 0.04 -22.32 -17.61
N ARG A 108 -0.84 -21.45 -17.11
CA ARG A 108 -1.37 -20.30 -17.85
C ARG A 108 -0.81 -19.00 -17.29
N ALA A 109 -0.55 -18.03 -18.17
CA ALA A 109 -0.22 -16.68 -17.74
C ALA A 109 -1.48 -16.04 -17.13
N LEU A 110 -1.47 -15.79 -15.83
CA LEU A 110 -2.51 -15.00 -15.17
C LEU A 110 -2.36 -13.52 -15.53
N LEU A 111 -1.12 -13.05 -15.62
CA LEU A 111 -0.74 -11.72 -16.10
C LEU A 111 0.51 -11.81 -16.97
N ILE A 112 0.60 -10.87 -17.92
CA ILE A 112 1.84 -10.53 -18.61
C ILE A 112 2.08 -9.04 -18.36
N LEU A 113 3.23 -8.71 -17.79
CA LEU A 113 3.54 -7.38 -17.29
C LEU A 113 4.83 -6.84 -17.93
N GLY A 114 4.94 -5.52 -18.00
CA GLY A 114 6.14 -4.83 -18.48
C GLY A 114 7.26 -4.73 -17.43
N ASP A 115 8.13 -3.75 -17.63
CA ASP A 115 9.24 -3.41 -16.73
C ASP A 115 8.76 -2.56 -15.53
N SER A 116 9.56 -2.51 -14.46
CA SER A 116 9.39 -1.61 -13.30
C SER A 116 8.04 -1.72 -12.57
N VAL A 117 7.47 -2.93 -12.52
CA VAL A 117 6.27 -3.20 -11.72
C VAL A 117 6.64 -3.17 -10.24
N THR A 118 6.23 -2.11 -9.56
CA THR A 118 6.47 -1.93 -8.11
C THR A 118 5.63 -2.85 -7.22
N THR A 119 6.03 -3.01 -5.96
CA THR A 119 5.20 -3.69 -4.94
C THR A 119 3.88 -2.99 -4.66
N ASP A 120 3.76 -1.67 -4.91
CA ASP A 120 2.47 -0.97 -4.87
C ASP A 120 1.52 -1.40 -6.00
N HIS A 121 2.05 -1.79 -7.16
CA HIS A 121 1.22 -2.37 -8.22
C HIS A 121 0.75 -3.78 -7.86
N ILE A 122 1.61 -4.58 -7.22
CA ILE A 122 1.33 -5.97 -6.85
C ILE A 122 0.36 -6.03 -5.66
N SER A 123 0.60 -5.24 -4.62
CA SER A 123 -0.14 -5.23 -3.36
C SER A 123 -0.43 -3.78 -2.96
N PRO A 124 -1.49 -3.15 -3.51
CA PRO A 124 -1.81 -1.75 -3.25
C PRO A 124 -2.13 -1.48 -1.77
N ALA A 125 -1.90 -0.23 -1.32
CA ALA A 125 -2.18 0.22 0.05
C ALA A 125 -3.18 1.38 0.14
N ASN A 126 -3.67 1.87 -1.00
CA ASN A 126 -4.64 2.98 -1.10
C ASN A 126 -6.04 2.59 -0.60
N GLU A 127 -6.97 3.55 -0.67
CA GLU A 127 -8.39 3.35 -0.44
C GLU A 127 -8.95 2.23 -1.33
N ILE A 128 -9.85 1.42 -0.78
CA ILE A 128 -10.50 0.32 -1.49
C ILE A 128 -11.65 0.90 -2.32
N PRO A 129 -11.58 0.87 -3.67
CA PRO A 129 -12.68 1.36 -4.48
C PRO A 129 -13.90 0.43 -4.37
N PRO A 130 -15.13 0.93 -4.20
CA PRO A 130 -16.34 0.12 -4.08
C PRO A 130 -16.54 -0.90 -5.21
N GLU A 131 -16.14 -0.53 -6.43
CA GLU A 131 -16.25 -1.33 -7.64
C GLU A 131 -15.14 -2.38 -7.82
N SER A 132 -14.08 -2.33 -7.00
CA SER A 132 -13.01 -3.34 -7.01
C SER A 132 -13.51 -4.70 -6.53
N SER A 133 -12.76 -5.78 -6.82
CA SER A 133 -13.09 -7.13 -6.32
C SER A 133 -13.18 -7.17 -4.78
N ALA A 134 -12.25 -6.49 -4.11
CA ALA A 134 -12.25 -6.35 -2.65
C ALA A 134 -13.42 -5.50 -2.13
N GLY A 135 -13.72 -4.39 -2.80
CA GLY A 135 -14.85 -3.52 -2.48
C GLY A 135 -16.17 -4.26 -2.54
N ARG A 136 -16.47 -4.91 -3.67
CA ARG A 136 -17.70 -5.73 -3.84
C ARG A 136 -17.81 -6.84 -2.80
N TYR A 137 -16.69 -7.47 -2.44
CA TYR A 137 -16.65 -8.49 -1.39
C TYR A 137 -17.00 -7.92 -0.01
N LEU A 138 -16.47 -6.75 0.37
CA LEU A 138 -16.80 -6.13 1.66
C LEU A 138 -18.24 -5.62 1.69
N LEU A 139 -18.70 -4.99 0.60
CA LEU A 139 -20.09 -4.53 0.46
C LEU A 139 -21.09 -5.69 0.55
N SER A 140 -20.78 -6.85 -0.05
CA SER A 140 -21.65 -8.04 0.05
C SER A 140 -21.73 -8.62 1.45
N LEU A 141 -20.76 -8.30 2.32
CA LEU A 141 -20.75 -8.64 3.74
C LEU A 141 -21.40 -7.55 4.62
N GLY A 142 -22.01 -6.54 4.00
CA GLY A 142 -22.73 -5.47 4.70
C GLY A 142 -21.84 -4.33 5.21
N VAL A 143 -20.57 -4.25 4.78
CA VAL A 143 -19.71 -3.10 5.11
C VAL A 143 -20.22 -1.87 4.36
N PRO A 144 -20.47 -0.73 5.03
CA PRO A 144 -20.80 0.52 4.36
C PRO A 144 -19.70 1.01 3.41
N ALA A 145 -20.07 1.71 2.33
CA ALA A 145 -19.12 2.18 1.32
C ALA A 145 -18.08 3.16 1.89
N ASP A 146 -18.46 3.99 2.86
CA ASP A 146 -17.59 4.91 3.59
C ASP A 146 -16.72 4.23 4.67
N ALA A 147 -16.97 2.95 4.94
CA ALA A 147 -16.24 2.13 5.90
C ALA A 147 -15.36 1.04 5.25
N LEU A 148 -15.12 1.11 3.92
CA LEU A 148 -14.23 0.17 3.25
C LEU A 148 -12.77 0.32 3.72
N HIS A 149 -12.37 1.55 4.04
CA HIS A 149 -11.00 1.95 4.41
C HIS A 149 -9.96 1.62 3.32
N THR A 150 -8.70 1.54 3.70
CA THR A 150 -7.58 1.23 2.80
C THR A 150 -7.28 -0.26 2.78
N TYR A 151 -6.64 -0.72 1.71
CA TYR A 151 -6.08 -2.08 1.65
C TYR A 151 -5.13 -2.33 2.82
N LEU A 152 -4.31 -1.33 3.20
CA LEU A 152 -3.40 -1.44 4.33
C LEU A 152 -4.14 -1.67 5.66
N ALA A 153 -5.26 -1.00 5.89
CA ALA A 153 -6.10 -1.21 7.07
C ALA A 153 -6.70 -2.63 7.11
N ARG A 154 -6.86 -3.28 5.95
CA ARG A 154 -7.40 -4.64 5.80
C ARG A 154 -6.32 -5.72 5.68
N ARG A 155 -5.03 -5.41 5.88
CA ARG A 155 -3.90 -6.34 5.66
C ARG A 155 -3.96 -7.64 6.47
N GLY A 156 -4.60 -7.62 7.63
CA GLY A 156 -4.81 -8.83 8.45
C GLY A 156 -5.88 -9.78 7.89
N ASN A 157 -6.57 -9.40 6.81
CA ASN A 157 -7.62 -10.15 6.17
C ASN A 157 -7.17 -10.63 4.79
N HIS A 158 -6.59 -11.83 4.74
CA HIS A 158 -6.11 -12.45 3.50
C HIS A 158 -7.20 -12.53 2.41
N ARG A 159 -8.50 -12.64 2.76
CA ARG A 159 -9.59 -12.67 1.77
C ARG A 159 -9.75 -11.34 1.04
N VAL A 160 -9.46 -10.22 1.71
CA VAL A 160 -9.41 -8.89 1.10
C VAL A 160 -8.11 -8.74 0.31
N MET A 161 -6.98 -9.10 0.90
CA MET A 161 -5.67 -8.90 0.26
C MET A 161 -5.50 -9.71 -1.03
N MET A 162 -5.99 -10.95 -1.10
CA MET A 162 -6.00 -11.74 -2.35
C MET A 162 -6.85 -11.10 -3.45
N ARG A 163 -7.91 -10.35 -3.08
CA ARG A 163 -8.75 -9.61 -4.04
C ARG A 163 -8.14 -8.26 -4.44
N ALA A 164 -7.25 -7.74 -3.61
CA ALA A 164 -6.50 -6.51 -3.85
C ALA A 164 -5.27 -6.73 -4.74
N THR A 165 -4.78 -7.97 -4.81
CA THR A 165 -3.57 -8.29 -5.57
C THR A 165 -3.73 -7.87 -7.03
N PHE A 166 -2.78 -7.07 -7.52
CA PHE A 166 -2.77 -6.50 -8.88
C PHE A 166 -3.95 -5.56 -9.21
N ALA A 167 -4.62 -5.00 -8.20
CA ALA A 167 -5.77 -4.09 -8.38
C ALA A 167 -5.38 -2.60 -8.50
N GLN A 168 -4.08 -2.27 -8.56
CA GLN A 168 -3.63 -0.88 -8.66
C GLN A 168 -4.04 -0.27 -10.01
N PRO A 169 -4.75 0.89 -10.05
CA PRO A 169 -5.28 1.45 -11.29
C PRO A 169 -4.27 1.75 -12.40
N THR A 170 -3.00 1.95 -12.05
CA THR A 170 -1.91 2.22 -13.00
C THR A 170 -1.20 0.96 -13.50
N LEU A 171 -1.55 -0.23 -13.00
CA LEU A 171 -0.96 -1.48 -13.48
C LEU A 171 -1.47 -1.80 -14.89
N VAL A 172 -0.54 -2.02 -15.82
CA VAL A 172 -0.84 -2.44 -17.19
C VAL A 172 -0.62 -3.95 -17.32
N ASN A 173 -1.65 -4.65 -17.81
CA ASN A 173 -1.60 -6.08 -18.13
C ASN A 173 -1.60 -6.25 -19.65
N GLU A 174 -0.53 -6.79 -20.23
CA GLU A 174 -0.37 -6.99 -21.68
C GLU A 174 -1.34 -8.01 -22.28
N LEU A 175 -2.01 -8.82 -21.45
CA LEU A 175 -3.15 -9.63 -21.91
C LEU A 175 -4.37 -8.77 -22.28
N LEU A 176 -4.39 -7.52 -21.80
CA LEU A 176 -5.40 -6.49 -22.00
C LEU A 176 -4.75 -5.09 -22.08
N PRO A 177 -3.96 -4.76 -23.12
CA PRO A 177 -3.12 -3.54 -23.14
C PRO A 177 -3.89 -2.22 -22.97
N GLN A 178 -5.18 -2.22 -23.32
CA GLN A 178 -6.10 -1.09 -23.17
C GLN A 178 -7.26 -1.40 -22.20
N GLY A 179 -7.11 -2.46 -21.40
CA GLY A 179 -8.14 -2.92 -20.48
C GLY A 179 -8.07 -2.25 -19.11
N PRO A 180 -9.13 -2.36 -18.31
CA PRO A 180 -9.13 -1.87 -16.94
C PRO A 180 -8.10 -2.60 -16.09
N ALA A 181 -7.42 -1.88 -15.20
CA ALA A 181 -6.61 -2.49 -14.15
C ALA A 181 -7.44 -3.41 -13.25
N GLY A 182 -6.79 -4.38 -12.61
CA GLY A 182 -7.46 -5.38 -11.77
C GLY A 182 -8.20 -6.47 -12.55
N LEU A 183 -8.20 -6.43 -13.88
CA LEU A 183 -8.79 -7.45 -14.75
C LEU A 183 -7.71 -8.24 -15.51
N THR A 184 -8.08 -9.45 -15.91
CA THR A 184 -7.28 -10.27 -16.83
C THR A 184 -8.17 -11.04 -17.79
N ARG A 185 -7.55 -11.55 -18.85
CA ARG A 185 -8.19 -12.45 -19.80
C ARG A 185 -7.96 -13.88 -19.35
N HIS A 186 -9.01 -14.54 -18.89
CA HIS A 186 -8.95 -15.96 -18.61
C HIS A 186 -8.84 -16.76 -19.91
N GLN A 187 -8.06 -17.81 -19.84
CA GLN A 187 -7.80 -18.76 -20.91
C GLN A 187 -8.24 -20.13 -20.40
N PRO A 188 -9.00 -20.92 -21.18
CA PRO A 188 -9.03 -20.87 -22.65
C PRO A 188 -10.17 -20.06 -23.28
N ASP A 189 -11.19 -19.68 -22.53
CA ASP A 189 -12.42 -19.09 -23.09
C ASP A 189 -12.30 -17.62 -23.53
N GLY A 190 -11.25 -16.91 -23.11
CA GLY A 190 -11.01 -15.52 -23.46
C GLY A 190 -11.83 -14.52 -22.65
N GLU A 191 -12.53 -14.97 -21.61
CA GLU A 191 -13.40 -14.12 -20.78
C GLU A 191 -12.56 -13.09 -19.99
N ILE A 192 -13.03 -11.84 -19.96
CA ILE A 192 -12.41 -10.77 -19.19
C ILE A 192 -13.10 -10.70 -17.82
N GLN A 193 -12.33 -10.90 -16.76
CA GLN A 193 -12.86 -10.92 -15.40
C GLN A 193 -11.80 -10.42 -14.40
N PRO A 194 -12.18 -10.12 -13.14
CA PRO A 194 -11.22 -9.75 -12.11
C PRO A 194 -10.13 -10.80 -11.93
N ILE A 195 -8.91 -10.36 -11.65
CA ILE A 195 -7.73 -11.23 -11.53
C ILE A 195 -7.96 -12.32 -10.48
N TYR A 196 -8.55 -11.96 -9.33
CA TYR A 196 -8.92 -12.92 -8.29
C TYR A 196 -9.88 -13.99 -8.82
N ASP A 197 -10.93 -13.62 -9.55
CA ASP A 197 -11.91 -14.57 -10.07
C ASP A 197 -11.29 -15.51 -11.10
N ALA A 198 -10.43 -14.99 -11.98
CA ALA A 198 -9.65 -15.81 -12.91
C ALA A 198 -8.70 -16.78 -12.18
N ALA A 199 -7.98 -16.33 -11.17
CA ALA A 199 -7.08 -17.16 -10.37
C ALA A 199 -7.82 -18.29 -9.64
N MET A 200 -9.02 -18.00 -9.14
CA MET A 200 -9.88 -18.98 -8.46
C MET A 200 -10.40 -20.03 -9.46
N ARG A 201 -10.81 -19.62 -10.66
CA ARG A 201 -11.21 -20.56 -11.72
C ARG A 201 -10.07 -21.47 -12.16
N TYR A 202 -8.85 -20.94 -12.29
CA TYR A 202 -7.68 -21.75 -12.57
C TYR A 202 -7.39 -22.77 -11.47
N ARG A 203 -7.43 -22.33 -10.21
CA ARG A 203 -7.27 -23.20 -9.05
C ARG A 203 -8.29 -24.32 -9.03
N ASP A 204 -9.57 -24.00 -9.25
CA ASP A 204 -10.66 -24.98 -9.22
C ASP A 204 -10.58 -25.97 -10.40
N ALA A 205 -10.00 -25.55 -11.52
CA ALA A 205 -9.68 -26.41 -12.66
C ALA A 205 -8.36 -27.21 -12.51
N GLY A 206 -7.61 -27.01 -11.42
CA GLY A 206 -6.31 -27.65 -11.21
C GLY A 206 -5.23 -27.18 -12.19
N VAL A 207 -5.38 -25.98 -12.76
CA VAL A 207 -4.45 -25.39 -13.74
C VAL A 207 -3.49 -24.44 -13.02
N PRO A 208 -2.17 -24.68 -13.06
CA PRO A 208 -1.20 -23.75 -12.48
C PRO A 208 -1.21 -22.40 -13.19
N VAL A 209 -0.89 -21.34 -12.46
CA VAL A 209 -0.75 -20.00 -13.01
C VAL A 209 0.64 -19.42 -12.77
N VAL A 210 1.09 -18.58 -13.69
CA VAL A 210 2.34 -17.81 -13.59
C VAL A 210 2.09 -16.35 -13.93
N VAL A 211 2.95 -15.48 -13.41
CA VAL A 211 3.06 -14.09 -13.85
C VAL A 211 4.34 -13.98 -14.68
N VAL A 212 4.23 -13.46 -15.89
CA VAL A 212 5.39 -13.08 -16.71
C VAL A 212 5.60 -11.58 -16.54
N ALA A 213 6.81 -11.16 -16.24
CA ALA A 213 7.14 -9.75 -16.04
C ALA A 213 8.49 -9.38 -16.66
N GLY A 214 8.67 -8.08 -16.90
CA GLY A 214 9.92 -7.51 -17.39
C GLY A 214 10.95 -7.28 -16.27
N LYS A 215 11.82 -6.30 -16.49
CA LYS A 215 12.91 -5.90 -15.57
C LYS A 215 12.36 -5.27 -14.30
N ASP A 216 13.10 -5.39 -13.20
CA ASP A 216 12.82 -4.74 -11.91
C ASP A 216 11.42 -5.03 -11.33
N TYR A 217 10.87 -6.22 -11.62
CA TYR A 217 9.62 -6.69 -11.02
C TYR A 217 9.74 -6.81 -9.50
N GLY A 218 8.84 -6.14 -8.78
CA GLY A 218 8.81 -6.11 -7.32
C GLY A 218 9.72 -5.06 -6.67
N ASN A 219 10.12 -4.01 -7.39
CA ASN A 219 10.87 -2.91 -6.77
C ASN A 219 9.97 -2.04 -5.84
N GLY A 220 10.58 -1.31 -4.90
CA GLY A 220 9.87 -0.40 -3.99
C GLY A 220 9.73 -0.92 -2.55
N SER A 221 8.55 -0.75 -1.96
CA SER A 221 8.28 -1.04 -0.54
C SER A 221 8.48 -2.53 -0.20
N SER A 222 8.94 -2.82 1.03
CA SER A 222 9.13 -4.18 1.56
C SER A 222 7.84 -4.87 2.01
N ARG A 223 6.80 -4.87 1.17
CA ARG A 223 5.56 -5.61 1.46
C ARG A 223 5.80 -7.10 1.20
N ASP A 224 5.26 -7.93 2.07
CA ASP A 224 5.24 -9.39 1.93
C ASP A 224 4.40 -9.82 0.71
#